data_AF-A0A1Q7DHI9-F1
#
_entry.id   AF-A0A1Q7DHI9-F1
#
_cell.length_a   1.000
_cell.length_b   1.000
_cell.length_c   1.000
_cell.angle_alpha   90.00
_cell.angle_beta   90.00
_cell.angle_gamma   90.00
#
_symmetry.space_group_name_H-M   'P 1'
#
loop_
_entity.id
_entity.type
_entity.pdbx_description
1 polymer ?
#
loop_
_entity_poly.entity_id
_entity_poly.type
_entity_poly.pdbx_seq_one_letter_code
_entity_poly.pdbx_strand_id
1 'polypeptide(L)'
;MAAKRRTVSIRGREYPLLLPSIRDPRLHVAAVLLTLQLLGQTVLNFRLSIAQILICLATGALIEFGYGFFKDKVIMWPASGLLTGNSVAFILRVPGTLHGQWWSTRGYWIFIGVVAVSMASKYLIRWRGRHIFNPSNLGLVLAFVALGPQYTEPLDLWWIPMGPWMIVTYAILIGGGLFIAWELKLLGLELGYMAAFALFAALALLPVPDHCMIASWYATPICGQQLWQILVTSPELLIFAFFMVPDPRTVPDGQAGRFVFGILVAFLSIVLLGPTTLEFWTKTAILGSLVFACAGRFALARLLAPLEEGVGRVEAIRSLGLRGPAMLGASLVLLAALPLSAELSLHSTIPAPELPDGTRPTLALVIGPNTVDVGTWAVNAAGQALPPPGGTTPAPASSRVWLLPSIPRVTLPQNITAFDSSITQAKATAWARTVVLDLMIESEARRAHDLTLATLGATGDGLTEFTDVIKQDIKSGKSVQKTYTFDRVQLTLFLPKLSTQASRLVGVSLHGTTTLITRDAAGKILSQQTQPYGKSWGLGGSSDNPDPIINDYSDLALA
;
A
#
# COMPACT_ATOMS: atom_id res chain seq x y z
N MET A 1 41.72 32.61 13.12
CA MET A 1 40.90 32.93 14.31
C MET A 1 39.73 31.95 14.37
N ALA A 2 39.47 31.31 15.50
CA ALA A 2 38.29 30.46 15.65
C ALA A 2 37.02 31.34 15.69
N ALA A 3 35.99 30.97 14.91
CA ALA A 3 34.74 31.74 14.88
C ALA A 3 34.09 31.71 16.27
N LYS A 4 33.83 32.89 16.84
CA LYS A 4 33.23 33.07 18.17
C LYS A 4 31.87 32.34 18.18
N ARG A 5 31.76 31.22 18.93
CA ARG A 5 30.49 30.49 19.07
C ARG A 5 29.45 31.45 19.61
N ARG A 6 28.34 31.61 18.89
CA ARG A 6 27.19 32.39 19.36
C ARG A 6 26.57 31.63 20.54
N THR A 7 26.27 32.33 21.61
CA THR A 7 25.60 31.78 22.81
C THR A 7 24.35 32.60 23.12
N VAL A 8 23.39 31.98 23.77
CA VAL A 8 22.17 32.61 24.29
C VAL A 8 22.08 32.28 25.78
N SER A 9 21.94 33.29 26.63
CA SER A 9 21.73 33.08 28.07
C SER A 9 20.24 32.96 28.37
N ILE A 10 19.81 31.85 28.97
CA ILE A 10 18.45 31.65 29.47
C ILE A 10 18.53 31.35 30.96
N ARG A 11 17.89 32.19 31.78
CA ARG A 11 17.88 32.10 33.26
C ARG A 11 19.29 31.91 33.86
N GLY A 12 20.28 32.63 33.33
CA GLY A 12 21.67 32.60 33.81
C GLY A 12 22.51 31.40 33.36
N ARG A 13 21.99 30.53 32.48
CA ARG A 13 22.77 29.45 31.84
C ARG A 13 23.02 29.80 30.37
N GLU A 14 24.28 29.71 29.94
CA GLU A 14 24.65 29.87 28.53
C GLU A 14 24.36 28.59 27.74
N TYR A 15 23.65 28.74 26.63
CA TYR A 15 23.40 27.70 25.64
C TYR A 15 24.13 28.07 24.34
N PRO A 16 24.98 27.20 23.76
CA PRO A 16 25.53 27.41 22.43
C PRO A 16 24.41 27.41 21.39
N LEU A 17 24.50 28.33 20.43
CA LEU A 17 23.53 28.53 19.36
C LEU A 17 24.09 27.98 18.03
N LEU A 18 23.42 26.97 17.47
CA LEU A 18 23.73 26.41 16.15
C LEU A 18 22.68 26.86 15.13
N LEU A 19 23.06 27.82 14.29
CA LEU A 19 22.24 28.39 13.22
C LEU A 19 22.37 27.57 11.91
N PRO A 20 21.37 27.61 11.01
CA PRO A 20 21.50 27.01 9.69
C PRO A 20 22.64 27.66 8.90
N SER A 21 23.33 26.85 8.10
CA SER A 21 24.37 27.30 7.17
C SER A 21 23.99 26.85 5.77
N ILE A 22 23.97 27.77 4.80
CA ILE A 22 23.62 27.48 3.40
C ILE A 22 24.52 26.39 2.80
N ARG A 23 25.75 26.23 3.32
CA ARG A 23 26.70 25.18 2.92
C ARG A 23 26.45 23.81 3.57
N ASP A 24 25.32 23.60 4.24
CA ASP A 24 24.91 22.30 4.77
C ASP A 24 24.16 21.52 3.69
N PRO A 25 24.68 20.39 3.15
CA PRO A 25 24.04 19.66 2.06
C PRO A 25 22.62 19.19 2.40
N ARG A 26 22.25 19.11 3.69
CA ARG A 26 20.87 18.81 4.11
C ARG A 26 19.88 19.89 3.69
N LEU A 27 20.30 21.14 3.52
CA LEU A 27 19.47 22.20 2.95
C LEU A 27 19.32 22.06 1.44
N HIS A 28 20.35 21.59 0.72
CA HIS A 28 20.22 21.26 -0.71
C HIS A 28 19.19 20.13 -0.92
N VAL A 29 19.29 19.04 -0.14
CA VAL A 29 18.30 17.95 -0.11
C VAL A 29 16.89 18.47 0.21
N ALA A 30 16.76 19.28 1.27
CA ALA A 30 15.48 19.84 1.66
C ALA A 30 14.88 20.73 0.56
N ALA A 31 15.69 21.53 -0.13
CA ALA A 31 15.23 22.39 -1.22
C ALA A 31 14.68 21.58 -2.40
N VAL A 32 15.34 20.49 -2.81
CA VAL A 32 14.84 19.60 -3.87
C VAL A 32 13.52 18.94 -3.44
N LEU A 33 13.47 18.33 -2.24
CA LEU A 33 12.26 17.67 -1.75
C LEU A 33 11.08 18.64 -1.55
N LEU A 34 11.31 19.86 -1.07
CA LEU A 34 10.27 20.89 -0.94
C LEU A 34 9.79 21.39 -2.31
N THR A 35 10.68 21.50 -3.30
CA THR A 35 10.29 21.84 -4.69
C THR A 35 9.42 20.75 -5.30
N LEU A 36 9.78 19.48 -5.08
CA LEU A 36 8.99 18.33 -5.53
C LEU A 36 7.64 18.22 -4.78
N GLN A 37 7.57 18.60 -3.49
CA GLN A 37 6.30 18.73 -2.78
C GLN A 37 5.44 19.88 -3.31
N LEU A 38 6.03 21.03 -3.66
CA LEU A 38 5.31 22.15 -4.25
C LEU A 38 4.69 21.74 -5.60
N LEU A 39 5.44 21.05 -6.46
CA LEU A 39 4.91 20.43 -7.68
C LEU A 39 3.83 19.38 -7.34
N GLY A 40 4.06 18.58 -6.31
CA GLY A 40 3.08 17.67 -5.68
C GLY A 40 1.72 18.33 -5.42
N GLN A 41 1.74 19.49 -4.75
CA GLN A 41 0.56 20.24 -4.35
C GLN A 41 -0.11 21.05 -5.47
N THR A 42 0.56 21.25 -6.62
CA THR A 42 0.11 22.20 -7.67
C THR A 42 -0.16 21.56 -9.03
N VAL A 43 0.64 20.58 -9.46
CA VAL A 43 0.57 19.99 -10.82
C VAL A 43 0.64 18.47 -10.85
N LEU A 44 1.17 17.81 -9.82
CA LEU A 44 1.29 16.35 -9.75
C LEU A 44 0.14 15.68 -8.98
N ASN A 45 -0.88 16.42 -8.56
CA ASN A 45 -2.10 15.94 -7.89
C ASN A 45 -1.85 15.05 -6.64
N PHE A 46 -0.82 15.34 -5.84
CA PHE A 46 -0.53 14.51 -4.66
C PHE A 46 -1.69 14.49 -3.66
N ARG A 47 -2.02 13.28 -3.21
CA ARG A 47 -3.05 12.94 -2.20
C ARG A 47 -2.55 13.18 -0.76
N LEU A 48 -1.96 14.36 -0.54
CA LEU A 48 -1.30 14.77 0.71
C LEU A 48 -1.69 16.23 0.98
N SER A 49 -2.00 16.57 2.23
CA SER A 49 -2.34 17.93 2.63
C SER A 49 -1.12 18.74 3.12
N ILE A 50 -1.18 20.06 3.00
CA ILE A 50 -0.21 20.99 3.59
C ILE A 50 -0.20 20.82 5.12
N ALA A 51 -1.36 20.60 5.75
CA ALA A 51 -1.43 20.32 7.18
C ALA A 51 -0.63 19.07 7.58
N GLN A 52 -0.73 17.97 6.83
CA GLN A 52 0.04 16.74 7.08
C GLN A 52 1.56 16.96 6.91
N ILE A 53 1.98 17.72 5.89
CA ILE A 53 3.39 18.13 5.71
C ILE A 53 3.88 18.92 6.94
N LEU A 54 3.13 19.96 7.35
CA LEU A 54 3.49 20.80 8.49
C LEU A 54 3.53 20.01 9.81
N ILE A 55 2.62 19.06 10.01
CA ILE A 55 2.60 18.15 11.17
C ILE A 55 3.88 17.31 11.22
N CYS A 56 4.31 16.72 10.10
CA CYS A 56 5.56 15.96 10.04
C CYS A 56 6.79 16.83 10.34
N LEU A 57 6.88 18.01 9.70
CA LEU A 57 7.98 18.94 9.91
C LEU A 57 8.05 19.41 11.37
N ALA A 58 6.91 19.81 11.95
CA ALA A 58 6.81 20.22 13.35
C ALA A 58 7.18 19.08 14.31
N THR A 59 6.68 17.87 14.08
CA THR A 59 7.00 16.70 14.93
C THR A 59 8.50 16.40 14.91
N GLY A 60 9.12 16.35 13.73
CA GLY A 60 10.55 16.11 13.60
C GLY A 60 11.39 17.24 14.22
N ALA A 61 10.97 18.49 14.02
CA ALA A 61 11.62 19.66 14.60
C ALA A 61 11.57 19.67 16.13
N LEU A 62 10.39 19.42 16.72
CA LEU A 62 10.17 19.41 18.16
C LEU A 62 10.93 18.27 18.86
N ILE A 63 10.99 17.08 18.26
CA ILE A 63 11.74 15.95 18.83
C ILE A 63 13.25 16.21 18.77
N GLU A 64 13.79 16.73 17.66
CA GLU A 64 15.22 17.07 17.57
C GLU A 64 15.60 18.22 18.51
N PHE A 65 14.77 19.27 18.56
CA PHE A 65 14.96 20.39 19.47
C PHE A 65 14.91 19.95 20.95
N GLY A 66 13.90 19.16 21.33
CA GLY A 66 13.76 18.61 22.67
C GLY A 66 14.96 17.75 23.07
N TYR A 67 15.38 16.84 22.19
CA TYR A 67 16.58 16.02 22.42
C TYR A 67 17.83 16.89 22.62
N GLY A 68 18.10 17.84 21.72
CA GLY A 68 19.27 18.73 21.80
C GLY A 68 19.26 19.66 23.02
N PHE A 69 18.08 20.18 23.39
CA PHE A 69 17.93 21.06 24.55
C PHE A 69 18.06 20.31 25.88
N PHE A 70 17.42 19.14 26.01
CA PHE A 70 17.43 18.38 27.27
C PHE A 70 18.71 17.57 27.47
N LYS A 71 19.25 16.94 26.42
CA LYS A 71 20.45 16.09 26.53
C LYS A 71 21.74 16.87 26.31
N ASP A 72 21.85 17.51 25.15
CA ASP A 72 23.10 18.12 24.70
C ASP A 72 23.28 19.57 25.22
N LYS A 73 22.24 20.15 25.84
CA LYS A 73 22.16 21.52 26.36
C LYS A 73 22.47 22.59 25.29
N VAL A 74 22.03 22.35 24.06
CA VAL A 74 22.28 23.22 22.90
C VAL A 74 20.94 23.75 22.36
N ILE A 75 20.93 25.01 21.93
CA ILE A 75 19.82 25.56 21.13
C ILE A 75 20.26 25.47 19.67
N MET A 76 19.64 24.55 18.92
CA MET A 76 20.00 24.30 17.52
C MET A 76 18.79 24.42 16.59
N TRP A 77 19.05 24.87 15.38
CA TRP A 77 18.13 24.70 14.26
C TRP A 77 17.98 23.20 13.94
N PRO A 78 16.76 22.62 13.99
CA PRO A 78 16.54 21.18 13.89
C PRO A 78 16.53 20.70 12.43
N ALA A 79 17.59 21.00 11.68
CA ALA A 79 17.72 20.69 10.25
C ALA A 79 17.47 19.21 9.91
N SER A 80 17.88 18.30 10.80
CA SER A 80 17.83 16.86 10.51
C SER A 80 16.52 16.22 10.99
N GLY A 81 15.88 16.80 12.01
CA GLY A 81 14.50 16.50 12.38
C GLY A 81 13.51 16.99 11.31
N LEU A 82 13.69 18.23 10.83
CA LEU A 82 12.96 18.76 9.68
C LEU A 82 13.14 17.88 8.44
N LEU A 83 14.37 17.49 8.09
CA LEU A 83 14.61 16.61 6.95
C LEU A 83 13.93 15.24 7.11
N THR A 84 14.00 14.62 8.30
CA THR A 84 13.34 13.33 8.57
C THR A 84 11.81 13.45 8.45
N GLY A 85 11.22 14.51 9.02
CA GLY A 85 9.80 14.83 8.85
C GLY A 85 9.44 15.06 7.38
N ASN A 86 10.28 15.75 6.63
CA ASN A 86 10.06 16.03 5.21
C ASN A 86 10.06 14.75 4.36
N SER A 87 10.98 13.82 4.62
CA SER A 87 11.02 12.51 3.95
C SER A 87 9.79 11.65 4.29
N VAL A 88 9.33 11.66 5.54
CA VAL A 88 8.09 10.95 5.94
C VAL A 88 6.87 11.57 5.25
N ALA A 89 6.71 12.89 5.27
CA ALA A 89 5.63 13.59 4.57
C ALA A 89 5.66 13.32 3.06
N PHE A 90 6.86 13.29 2.45
CA PHE A 90 7.00 13.01 1.03
C PHE A 90 6.39 11.64 0.68
N ILE A 91 6.75 10.57 1.40
CA ILE A 91 6.40 9.20 1.01
C ILE A 91 5.04 8.73 1.57
N LEU A 92 4.67 9.13 2.79
CA LEU A 92 3.48 8.62 3.48
C LEU A 92 2.19 9.27 2.97
N ARG A 93 1.23 8.46 2.59
CA ARG A 93 -0.17 8.82 2.32
C ARG A 93 -1.07 8.08 3.29
N VAL A 94 -2.29 8.60 3.48
CA VAL A 94 -3.33 7.96 4.30
C VAL A 94 -4.65 7.90 3.51
N PRO A 95 -5.27 6.72 3.41
CA PRO A 95 -6.55 6.50 2.75
C PRO A 95 -7.62 7.57 3.01
N GLY A 96 -8.19 8.10 1.94
CA GLY A 96 -9.25 9.12 1.96
C GLY A 96 -8.79 10.57 2.09
N THR A 97 -7.50 10.88 1.96
CA THR A 97 -7.04 12.27 1.72
C THR A 97 -7.08 12.54 0.22
N LEU A 98 -7.86 13.53 -0.21
CA LEU A 98 -7.98 13.88 -1.63
C LEU A 98 -7.12 15.11 -1.98
N HIS A 99 -6.73 15.21 -3.25
CA HIS A 99 -6.05 16.40 -3.75
C HIS A 99 -6.92 17.65 -3.56
N GLY A 100 -6.30 18.81 -3.33
CA GLY A 100 -7.00 20.06 -2.99
C GLY A 100 -7.47 20.18 -1.53
N GLN A 101 -7.49 19.09 -0.74
CA GLN A 101 -7.81 19.14 0.69
C GLN A 101 -6.62 19.62 1.55
N TRP A 102 -6.04 20.77 1.21
CA TRP A 102 -4.76 21.25 1.73
C TRP A 102 -4.68 21.39 3.26
N TRP A 103 -5.82 21.54 3.95
CA TRP A 103 -5.88 21.67 5.42
C TRP A 103 -6.45 20.44 6.14
N SER A 104 -6.61 19.31 5.45
CA SER A 104 -7.08 18.05 6.06
C SER A 104 -6.07 17.52 7.09
N THR A 105 -6.54 17.26 8.31
CA THR A 105 -5.77 16.60 9.39
C THR A 105 -6.04 15.10 9.47
N ARG A 106 -6.65 14.49 8.43
CA ARG A 106 -6.92 13.05 8.37
C ARG A 106 -5.63 12.26 8.63
N GLY A 107 -5.71 11.26 9.52
CA GLY A 107 -4.57 10.40 9.87
C GLY A 107 -3.40 11.12 10.56
N TYR A 108 -3.58 12.32 11.12
CA TYR A 108 -2.49 13.08 11.77
C TYR A 108 -1.67 12.27 12.78
N TRP A 109 -2.34 11.39 13.54
CA TRP A 109 -1.70 10.52 14.53
C TRP A 109 -0.76 9.49 13.89
N ILE A 110 -1.04 9.03 12.66
CA ILE A 110 -0.14 8.17 11.89
C ILE A 110 1.12 8.95 11.51
N PHE A 111 0.97 10.14 10.92
CA PHE A 111 2.13 11.00 10.57
C PHE A 111 3.01 11.32 11.79
N ILE A 112 2.40 11.70 12.92
CA ILE A 112 3.13 11.92 14.19
C ILE A 112 3.84 10.64 14.63
N GLY A 113 3.14 9.49 14.64
CA GLY A 113 3.69 8.19 15.03
C GLY A 113 4.89 7.77 14.18
N VAL A 114 4.79 7.87 12.86
CA VAL A 114 5.87 7.53 11.93
C VAL A 114 7.09 8.43 12.12
N VAL A 115 6.90 9.74 12.25
CA VAL A 115 8.02 10.67 12.53
C VAL A 115 8.62 10.40 13.91
N ALA A 116 7.80 10.11 14.92
CA ALA A 116 8.27 9.78 16.27
C ALA A 116 9.12 8.50 16.29
N VAL A 117 8.66 7.43 15.65
CA VAL A 117 9.42 6.17 15.50
C VAL A 117 10.72 6.39 14.71
N SER A 118 10.67 7.18 13.64
CA SER A 118 11.85 7.55 12.84
C SER A 118 12.92 8.25 13.70
N MET A 119 12.50 9.25 14.48
CA MET A 119 13.39 10.01 15.36
C MET A 119 13.85 9.20 16.57
N ALA A 120 13.02 8.29 17.10
CA ALA A 120 13.41 7.35 18.14
C ALA A 120 14.52 6.40 17.63
N SER A 121 14.38 5.82 16.44
CA SER A 121 15.42 5.01 15.80
C SER A 121 16.75 5.75 15.69
N LYS A 122 16.72 7.00 15.19
CA LYS A 122 17.89 7.88 15.06
C LYS A 122 18.68 8.07 16.35
N TYR A 123 17.98 8.25 17.49
CA TYR A 123 18.62 8.58 18.77
C TYR A 123 18.90 7.38 19.66
N LEU A 124 18.07 6.34 19.61
CA LEU A 124 18.15 5.15 20.46
C LEU A 124 18.94 4.01 19.80
N ILE A 125 18.76 3.78 18.50
CA ILE A 125 19.35 2.63 17.78
C ILE A 125 20.65 3.06 17.10
N ARG A 126 21.73 3.12 17.90
CA ARG A 126 23.04 3.65 17.49
C ARG A 126 24.19 2.70 17.77
N TRP A 127 25.15 2.65 16.85
CA TRP A 127 26.40 1.92 16.98
C TRP A 127 27.59 2.83 16.66
N ARG A 128 28.63 2.81 17.50
CA ARG A 128 29.82 3.69 17.37
C ARG A 128 29.48 5.16 17.06
N GLY A 129 28.47 5.70 17.73
CA GLY A 129 28.03 7.10 17.58
C GLY A 129 27.23 7.43 16.31
N ARG A 130 26.97 6.48 15.41
CA ARG A 130 26.10 6.66 14.22
C ARG A 130 24.79 5.88 14.41
N HIS A 131 23.67 6.33 13.83
CA HIS A 131 22.44 5.53 13.76
C HIS A 131 22.63 4.34 12.82
N ILE A 132 21.95 3.22 13.09
CA ILE A 132 22.12 1.99 12.28
C ILE A 132 21.32 2.10 10.98
N PHE A 133 20.04 2.45 11.07
CA PHE A 133 19.06 2.50 9.99
C PHE A 133 18.79 3.92 9.51
N ASN A 134 18.44 4.09 8.24
CA ASN A 134 17.85 5.36 7.77
C ASN A 134 16.57 5.60 8.59
N PRO A 135 16.46 6.74 9.31
CA PRO A 135 15.42 6.92 10.32
C PRO A 135 14.02 7.00 9.70
N SER A 136 13.84 7.82 8.66
CA SER A 136 12.56 7.92 7.94
C SER A 136 12.19 6.59 7.28
N ASN A 137 13.16 5.88 6.71
CA ASN A 137 12.92 4.58 6.08
C ASN A 137 12.38 3.54 7.07
N LEU A 138 13.02 3.39 8.24
CA LEU A 138 12.57 2.42 9.23
C LEU A 138 11.17 2.75 9.75
N GLY A 139 10.88 4.03 10.03
CA GLY A 139 9.56 4.44 10.48
C GLY A 139 8.47 4.15 9.45
N LEU A 140 8.74 4.43 8.17
CA LEU A 140 7.82 4.17 7.06
C LEU A 140 7.56 2.67 6.88
N VAL A 141 8.61 1.84 6.81
CA VAL A 141 8.47 0.38 6.65
C VAL A 141 7.69 -0.24 7.80
N LEU A 142 7.98 0.15 9.05
CA LEU A 142 7.24 -0.35 10.21
C LEU A 142 5.76 0.05 10.16
N ALA A 143 5.44 1.26 9.70
CA ALA A 143 4.07 1.71 9.55
C ALA A 143 3.32 0.94 8.46
N PHE A 144 3.92 0.76 7.28
CA PHE A 144 3.30 0.02 6.19
C PHE A 144 3.06 -1.45 6.55
N VAL A 145 4.02 -2.11 7.21
CA VAL A 145 3.86 -3.51 7.64
C VAL A 145 2.82 -3.65 8.76
N ALA A 146 2.82 -2.75 9.76
CA ALA A 146 1.93 -2.86 10.92
C ALA A 146 0.49 -2.38 10.66
N LEU A 147 0.30 -1.38 9.79
CA LEU A 147 -1.00 -0.75 9.53
C LEU A 147 -1.61 -1.16 8.18
N GLY A 148 -0.80 -1.59 7.21
CA GLY A 148 -1.28 -2.09 5.92
C GLY A 148 -1.98 -1.04 5.03
N PRO A 149 -2.53 -1.48 3.88
CA PRO A 149 -3.16 -0.61 2.88
C PRO A 149 -4.47 0.04 3.36
N GLN A 150 -5.09 -0.49 4.43
CA GLN A 150 -6.32 0.05 5.03
C GLN A 150 -6.11 1.43 5.68
N TYR A 151 -4.92 1.68 6.24
CA TYR A 151 -4.60 2.88 7.01
C TYR A 151 -3.43 3.68 6.47
N THR A 152 -2.58 3.09 5.62
CA THR A 152 -1.39 3.74 5.07
C THR A 152 -1.23 3.39 3.59
N GLU A 153 -0.65 4.30 2.83
CA GLU A 153 -0.22 4.05 1.44
C GLU A 153 1.14 4.73 1.22
N PRO A 154 2.12 4.07 0.60
CA PRO A 154 3.27 4.76 0.01
C PRO A 154 2.83 5.66 -1.17
N LEU A 155 3.56 6.73 -1.55
CA LEU A 155 3.24 7.78 -2.57
C LEU A 155 2.91 7.34 -4.04
N ASP A 156 2.49 6.11 -4.33
CA ASP A 156 2.35 5.59 -5.70
C ASP A 156 3.74 5.51 -6.44
N LEU A 157 3.89 4.66 -7.46
CA LEU A 157 5.13 4.53 -8.24
C LEU A 157 5.20 5.53 -9.39
N TRP A 158 4.05 6.02 -9.86
CA TRP A 158 3.93 6.99 -10.94
C TRP A 158 2.95 8.10 -10.56
N TRP A 159 3.24 9.34 -10.94
CA TRP A 159 2.56 10.51 -10.38
C TRP A 159 1.53 11.13 -11.33
N ILE A 160 1.93 11.39 -12.58
CA ILE A 160 1.05 11.88 -13.65
C ILE A 160 1.47 11.28 -15.01
N PRO A 161 0.59 11.27 -16.03
CA PRO A 161 0.98 10.93 -17.39
C PRO A 161 2.16 11.78 -17.90
N MET A 162 2.93 11.23 -18.84
CA MET A 162 4.08 11.93 -19.42
C MET A 162 3.65 13.23 -20.12
N GLY A 163 4.31 14.33 -19.75
CA GLY A 163 4.01 15.68 -20.24
C GLY A 163 4.98 16.71 -19.63
N PRO A 164 4.82 18.01 -19.93
CA PRO A 164 5.78 19.05 -19.56
C PRO A 164 6.12 19.07 -18.07
N TRP A 165 5.12 18.98 -17.20
CA TRP A 165 5.32 18.96 -15.74
C TRP A 165 6.06 17.71 -15.25
N MET A 166 5.86 16.56 -15.89
CA MET A 166 6.59 15.34 -15.55
C MET A 166 8.06 15.44 -16.00
N ILE A 167 8.34 16.05 -17.16
CA ILE A 167 9.70 16.32 -17.63
C ILE A 167 10.44 17.29 -16.69
N VAL A 168 9.80 18.39 -16.29
CA VAL A 168 10.35 19.33 -15.29
C VAL A 168 10.62 18.62 -13.96
N THR A 169 9.71 17.74 -13.54
CA THR A 169 9.85 16.94 -12.32
C THR A 169 11.06 16.00 -12.39
N TYR A 170 11.24 15.26 -13.49
CA TYR A 170 12.45 14.44 -13.71
C TYR A 170 13.73 15.27 -13.75
N ALA A 171 13.72 16.45 -14.38
CA ALA A 171 14.89 17.32 -14.44
C ALA A 171 15.33 17.79 -13.05
N ILE A 172 14.38 18.17 -12.19
CA ILE A 172 14.65 18.55 -10.78
C ILE A 172 15.12 17.34 -9.97
N LEU A 173 14.46 16.20 -10.15
CA LEU A 173 14.71 14.96 -9.41
C LEU A 173 16.10 14.38 -9.72
N ILE A 174 16.41 14.15 -11.00
CA ILE A 174 17.67 13.58 -11.47
C ILE A 174 18.80 14.61 -11.33
N GLY A 175 18.58 15.87 -11.73
CA GLY A 175 19.58 16.93 -11.61
C GLY A 175 19.95 17.23 -10.16
N GLY A 176 18.95 17.34 -9.28
CA GLY A 176 19.15 17.54 -7.84
C GLY A 176 19.84 16.33 -7.18
N GLY A 177 19.39 15.12 -7.50
CA GLY A 177 19.97 13.87 -7.02
C GLY A 177 21.45 13.76 -7.37
N LEU A 178 21.79 13.80 -8.66
CA LEU A 178 23.17 13.71 -9.14
C LEU A 178 24.08 14.82 -8.59
N PHE A 179 23.57 16.04 -8.43
CA PHE A 179 24.33 17.15 -7.83
C PHE A 179 24.71 16.86 -6.37
N ILE A 180 23.74 16.44 -5.55
CA ILE A 180 23.95 16.10 -4.14
C ILE A 180 24.85 14.86 -4.00
N ALA A 181 24.66 13.86 -4.86
CA ALA A 181 25.47 12.66 -4.93
C ALA A 181 26.94 12.96 -5.25
N TRP A 182 27.18 13.92 -6.14
CA TRP A 182 28.52 14.40 -6.47
C TRP A 182 29.15 15.15 -5.29
N GLU A 183 28.42 16.09 -4.68
CA GLU A 183 28.85 16.85 -3.49
C GLU A 183 29.24 15.92 -2.31
N LEU A 184 28.46 14.86 -2.07
CA LEU A 184 28.66 13.90 -0.98
C LEU A 184 29.57 12.71 -1.33
N LYS A 185 30.05 12.61 -2.58
CA LYS A 185 30.82 11.47 -3.13
C LYS A 185 30.09 10.14 -2.96
N LEU A 186 28.80 10.12 -3.29
CA LEU A 186 27.89 8.97 -3.20
C LEU A 186 27.46 8.41 -4.58
N LEU A 187 27.82 9.07 -5.70
CA LEU A 187 27.54 8.61 -7.07
C LEU A 187 27.82 7.12 -7.31
N GLY A 188 28.89 6.56 -6.73
CA GLY A 188 29.20 5.12 -6.87
C GLY A 188 28.12 4.21 -6.26
N LEU A 189 27.55 4.59 -5.12
CA LEU A 189 26.44 3.84 -4.51
C LEU A 189 25.18 3.91 -5.37
N GLU A 190 24.86 5.07 -5.91
CA GLU A 190 23.64 5.29 -6.70
C GLU A 190 23.71 4.60 -8.05
N LEU A 191 24.85 4.70 -8.75
CA LEU A 191 25.09 3.96 -9.99
C LEU A 191 25.08 2.45 -9.74
N GLY A 192 25.68 2.00 -8.63
CA GLY A 192 25.65 0.61 -8.20
C GLY A 192 24.24 0.10 -7.95
N TYR A 193 23.40 0.90 -7.27
CA TYR A 193 21.99 0.59 -7.06
C TYR A 193 21.20 0.58 -8.38
N MET A 194 21.23 1.67 -9.15
CA MET A 194 20.40 1.84 -10.35
C MET A 194 20.71 0.79 -11.43
N ALA A 195 21.99 0.55 -11.72
CA ALA A 195 22.39 -0.43 -12.73
C ALA A 195 22.07 -1.86 -12.28
N ALA A 196 22.32 -2.20 -11.01
CA ALA A 196 21.99 -3.52 -10.49
C ALA A 196 20.47 -3.74 -10.36
N PHE A 197 19.70 -2.73 -9.97
CA PHE A 197 18.25 -2.83 -9.87
C PHE A 197 17.64 -3.10 -11.25
N ALA A 198 18.04 -2.34 -12.28
CA ALA A 198 17.60 -2.57 -13.65
C ALA A 198 17.98 -3.97 -14.17
N LEU A 199 19.22 -4.41 -13.91
CA LEU A 199 19.69 -5.75 -14.32
C LEU A 199 18.95 -6.88 -13.57
N PHE A 200 18.86 -6.80 -12.24
CA PHE A 200 18.23 -7.84 -11.42
C PHE A 200 16.71 -7.89 -11.64
N ALA A 201 16.04 -6.76 -11.84
CA ALA A 201 14.63 -6.75 -12.23
C ALA A 201 14.42 -7.43 -13.59
N ALA A 202 15.32 -7.22 -14.56
CA ALA A 202 15.24 -7.92 -15.85
C ALA A 202 15.45 -9.43 -15.67
N LEU A 203 16.47 -9.85 -14.90
CA LEU A 203 16.75 -11.26 -14.62
C LEU A 203 15.64 -11.98 -13.83
N ALA A 204 14.91 -11.27 -12.98
CA ALA A 204 13.77 -11.81 -12.24
C ALA A 204 12.51 -11.93 -13.11
N LEU A 205 12.22 -10.93 -13.95
CA LEU A 205 10.96 -10.82 -14.70
C LEU A 205 11.02 -11.47 -16.11
N LEU A 206 12.20 -11.62 -16.72
CA LEU A 206 12.32 -12.26 -18.03
C LEU A 206 11.86 -13.73 -18.04
N PRO A 207 12.16 -14.57 -17.03
CA PRO A 207 11.68 -15.95 -16.99
C PRO A 207 10.21 -16.07 -16.54
N VAL A 208 9.66 -15.02 -15.93
CA VAL A 208 8.34 -15.02 -15.26
C VAL A 208 7.47 -13.89 -15.85
N PRO A 209 7.06 -13.96 -17.12
CA PRO A 209 6.31 -12.87 -17.78
C PRO A 209 4.95 -12.60 -17.13
N ASP A 210 4.36 -13.62 -16.48
CA ASP A 210 3.09 -13.57 -15.77
C ASP A 210 3.19 -12.95 -14.36
N HIS A 211 4.39 -12.55 -13.92
CA HIS A 211 4.53 -11.71 -12.72
C HIS A 211 3.94 -10.33 -13.02
N CYS A 212 2.85 -10.00 -12.33
CA CYS A 212 2.06 -8.78 -12.52
C CYS A 212 1.86 -8.00 -11.22
N MET A 213 1.87 -6.67 -11.34
CA MET A 213 1.52 -5.73 -10.27
C MET A 213 0.23 -4.97 -10.62
N ILE A 214 -0.69 -4.85 -9.67
CA ILE A 214 -1.85 -3.96 -9.75
C ILE A 214 -1.51 -2.64 -9.06
N ALA A 215 -1.80 -1.53 -9.75
CA ALA A 215 -1.53 -0.17 -9.30
C ALA A 215 -2.80 0.70 -9.37
N SER A 216 -2.87 1.76 -8.57
CA SER A 216 -4.08 2.60 -8.49
C SER A 216 -4.26 3.55 -9.68
N TRP A 217 -3.14 3.93 -10.30
CA TRP A 217 -3.03 4.90 -11.39
C TRP A 217 -2.98 4.25 -12.78
N TYR A 218 -3.10 2.92 -12.86
CA TYR A 218 -2.97 2.16 -14.10
C TYR A 218 -4.11 1.13 -14.26
N ALA A 219 -4.83 1.18 -15.39
CA ALA A 219 -6.13 0.52 -15.53
C ALA A 219 -6.10 -1.03 -15.58
N THR A 220 -5.01 -1.65 -16.03
CA THR A 220 -4.86 -3.11 -16.12
C THR A 220 -3.76 -3.62 -15.17
N PRO A 221 -3.60 -4.93 -14.95
CA PRO A 221 -2.36 -5.46 -14.39
C PRO A 221 -1.16 -5.05 -15.25
N ILE A 222 -0.03 -4.75 -14.61
CA ILE A 222 1.24 -4.38 -15.25
C ILE A 222 2.19 -5.57 -15.10
N CYS A 223 2.58 -6.21 -16.20
CA CYS A 223 3.31 -7.48 -16.16
C CYS A 223 4.67 -7.43 -16.90
N GLY A 224 5.56 -8.37 -16.57
CA GLY A 224 6.80 -8.67 -17.32
C GLY A 224 7.62 -7.43 -17.74
N GLN A 225 7.83 -7.26 -19.05
CA GLN A 225 8.62 -6.14 -19.60
C GLN A 225 8.03 -4.76 -19.24
N GLN A 226 6.69 -4.62 -19.19
CA GLN A 226 6.06 -3.35 -18.87
C GLN A 226 6.28 -3.00 -17.39
N LEU A 227 6.21 -4.00 -16.50
CA LEU A 227 6.53 -3.82 -15.09
C LEU A 227 7.99 -3.40 -14.91
N TRP A 228 8.91 -4.06 -15.62
CA TRP A 228 10.33 -3.68 -15.62
C TRP A 228 10.52 -2.22 -16.03
N GLN A 229 9.88 -1.75 -17.10
CA GLN A 229 9.96 -0.36 -17.56
C GLN A 229 9.45 0.61 -16.48
N ILE A 230 8.29 0.32 -15.89
CA ILE A 230 7.66 1.16 -14.85
C ILE A 230 8.52 1.20 -13.60
N LEU A 231 9.09 0.08 -13.14
CA LEU A 231 9.99 0.06 -11.98
C LEU A 231 11.28 0.84 -12.26
N VAL A 232 11.97 0.57 -13.37
CA VAL A 232 13.27 1.20 -13.66
C VAL A 232 13.16 2.70 -13.93
N THR A 233 12.02 3.18 -14.44
CA THR A 233 11.80 4.60 -14.74
C THR A 233 10.95 5.34 -13.71
N SER A 234 10.48 4.67 -12.65
CA SER A 234 9.60 5.25 -11.63
C SER A 234 10.23 6.47 -10.95
N PRO A 235 9.54 7.64 -10.91
CA PRO A 235 10.01 8.80 -10.16
C PRO A 235 10.18 8.52 -8.66
N GLU A 236 9.36 7.64 -8.08
CA GLU A 236 9.49 7.25 -6.68
C GLU A 236 10.72 6.37 -6.43
N LEU A 237 11.08 5.48 -7.36
CA LEU A 237 12.30 4.69 -7.23
C LEU A 237 13.58 5.52 -7.44
N LEU A 238 13.49 6.59 -8.22
CA LEU A 238 14.52 7.64 -8.25
C LEU A 238 14.57 8.44 -6.94
N ILE A 239 13.43 8.74 -6.28
CA ILE A 239 13.42 9.35 -4.94
C ILE A 239 14.15 8.45 -3.94
N PHE A 240 13.85 7.16 -3.93
CA PHE A 240 14.54 6.18 -3.09
C PHE A 240 16.05 6.15 -3.38
N ALA A 241 16.43 6.03 -4.66
CA ALA A 241 17.81 5.93 -5.11
C ALA A 241 18.66 7.18 -4.79
N PHE A 242 18.12 8.40 -4.95
CA PHE A 242 18.87 9.64 -4.80
C PHE A 242 18.76 10.31 -3.42
N PHE A 243 17.71 10.01 -2.63
CA PHE A 243 17.44 10.73 -1.37
C PHE A 243 17.25 9.84 -0.15
N MET A 244 17.21 8.51 -0.32
CA MET A 244 16.92 7.57 0.77
C MET A 244 18.03 6.53 0.99
N VAL A 245 18.49 5.85 -0.07
CA VAL A 245 19.67 4.97 -0.01
C VAL A 245 20.97 5.75 0.36
N PRO A 246 21.27 6.94 -0.21
CA PRO A 246 22.51 7.68 0.06
C PRO A 246 22.50 8.51 1.37
N ASP A 247 22.06 7.96 2.51
CA ASP A 247 22.32 8.59 3.82
C ASP A 247 23.78 8.32 4.26
N PRO A 248 24.65 9.34 4.34
CA PRO A 248 26.08 9.18 4.66
C PRO A 248 26.35 8.63 6.08
N ARG A 249 25.34 8.52 6.95
CA ARG A 249 25.48 7.90 8.28
C ARG A 249 25.18 6.41 8.30
N THR A 250 24.46 5.89 7.31
CA THR A 250 23.98 4.49 7.24
C THR A 250 24.65 3.66 6.15
N VAL A 251 25.44 4.28 5.27
CA VAL A 251 26.23 3.60 4.24
C VAL A 251 27.68 3.35 4.71
N PRO A 252 28.45 2.49 4.02
CA PRO A 252 29.89 2.32 4.28
C PRO A 252 30.71 3.60 4.02
N ASP A 253 31.87 3.71 4.69
CA ASP A 253 32.75 4.88 4.54
C ASP A 253 33.55 4.84 3.22
N GLY A 254 34.02 3.67 2.79
CA GLY A 254 34.81 3.48 1.56
C GLY A 254 33.99 3.44 0.27
N GLN A 255 34.61 3.83 -0.85
CA GLN A 255 33.95 3.95 -2.16
C GLN A 255 33.57 2.59 -2.78
N ALA A 256 34.40 1.55 -2.58
CA ALA A 256 34.07 0.20 -2.99
C ALA A 256 32.91 -0.35 -2.16
N GLY A 257 32.95 -0.18 -0.83
CA GLY A 257 31.85 -0.53 0.07
C GLY A 257 30.54 0.16 -0.29
N ARG A 258 30.57 1.44 -0.69
CA ARG A 258 29.40 2.20 -1.17
C ARG A 258 28.79 1.59 -2.43
N PHE A 259 29.59 1.29 -3.44
CA PHE A 259 29.13 0.66 -4.69
C PHE A 259 28.51 -0.72 -4.43
N VAL A 260 29.19 -1.58 -3.65
CA VAL A 260 28.70 -2.92 -3.30
C VAL A 260 27.43 -2.85 -2.42
N PHE A 261 27.34 -1.86 -1.53
CA PHE A 261 26.12 -1.62 -0.74
C PHE A 261 24.94 -1.27 -1.64
N GLY A 262 25.12 -0.42 -2.66
CA GLY A 262 24.09 -0.12 -3.67
C GLY A 262 23.59 -1.38 -4.39
N ILE A 263 24.51 -2.25 -4.84
CA ILE A 263 24.18 -3.54 -5.46
C ILE A 263 23.39 -4.45 -4.49
N LEU A 264 23.77 -4.50 -3.21
CA LEU A 264 23.08 -5.33 -2.21
C LEU A 264 21.68 -4.80 -1.88
N VAL A 265 21.49 -3.48 -1.81
CA VAL A 265 20.15 -2.87 -1.66
C VAL A 265 19.30 -3.22 -2.89
N ALA A 266 19.84 -3.09 -4.11
CA ALA A 266 19.13 -3.47 -5.33
C ALA A 266 18.75 -4.96 -5.35
N PHE A 267 19.68 -5.85 -5.00
CA PHE A 267 19.42 -7.29 -4.89
C PHE A 267 18.28 -7.59 -3.91
N LEU A 268 18.36 -7.05 -2.69
CA LEU A 268 17.34 -7.24 -1.67
C LEU A 268 16.00 -6.62 -2.10
N SER A 269 15.99 -5.51 -2.84
CA SER A 269 14.76 -4.93 -3.39
C SER A 269 14.05 -5.90 -4.32
N ILE A 270 14.79 -6.54 -5.25
CA ILE A 270 14.18 -7.49 -6.20
C ILE A 270 13.69 -8.75 -5.48
N VAL A 271 14.50 -9.33 -4.57
CA VAL A 271 14.10 -10.54 -3.82
C VAL A 271 12.85 -10.29 -2.96
N LEU A 272 12.73 -9.12 -2.34
CA LEU A 272 11.57 -8.80 -1.49
C LEU A 272 10.34 -8.38 -2.30
N LEU A 273 10.50 -7.75 -3.46
CA LEU A 273 9.36 -7.37 -4.32
C LEU A 273 8.85 -8.54 -5.16
N GLY A 274 9.70 -9.54 -5.44
CA GLY A 274 9.38 -10.74 -6.21
C GLY A 274 8.03 -11.38 -5.87
N PRO A 275 7.69 -11.66 -4.60
CA PRO A 275 6.39 -12.25 -4.24
C PRO A 275 5.20 -11.28 -4.29
N THR A 276 5.40 -9.99 -4.58
CA THR A 276 4.35 -8.95 -4.42
C THR A 276 3.55 -8.74 -5.71
N THR A 277 2.22 -8.61 -5.57
CA THR A 277 1.27 -8.38 -6.69
C THR A 277 0.48 -7.07 -6.56
N LEU A 278 0.64 -6.35 -5.45
CA LEU A 278 0.04 -5.04 -5.20
C LEU A 278 1.15 -4.00 -5.02
N GLU A 279 0.99 -2.84 -5.66
CA GLU A 279 1.89 -1.69 -5.57
C GLU A 279 2.27 -1.32 -4.12
N PHE A 280 1.32 -1.38 -3.19
CA PHE A 280 1.55 -1.18 -1.75
C PHE A 280 2.68 -2.07 -1.21
N TRP A 281 2.62 -3.38 -1.51
CA TRP A 281 3.60 -4.35 -1.04
C TRP A 281 4.91 -4.26 -1.82
N THR A 282 4.85 -4.04 -3.14
CA THR A 282 6.04 -3.78 -3.97
C THR A 282 6.86 -2.61 -3.42
N LYS A 283 6.22 -1.49 -3.11
CA LYS A 283 6.88 -0.32 -2.52
C LYS A 283 7.39 -0.60 -1.10
N THR A 284 6.59 -1.28 -0.27
CA THR A 284 6.99 -1.65 1.11
C THR A 284 8.21 -2.58 1.12
N ALA A 285 8.29 -3.53 0.18
CA ALA A 285 9.42 -4.43 0.00
C ALA A 285 10.71 -3.70 -0.39
N ILE A 286 10.63 -2.76 -1.34
CA ILE A 286 11.78 -1.95 -1.78
C ILE A 286 12.29 -1.05 -0.66
N LEU A 287 11.40 -0.40 0.11
CA LEU A 287 11.82 0.35 1.31
C LEU A 287 12.40 -0.58 2.38
N GLY A 288 11.83 -1.78 2.55
CA GLY A 288 12.33 -2.81 3.46
C GLY A 288 13.75 -3.29 3.12
N SER A 289 14.12 -3.35 1.85
CA SER A 289 15.45 -3.78 1.41
C SER A 289 16.58 -2.94 2.02
N LEU A 290 16.38 -1.62 2.11
CA LEU A 290 17.32 -0.70 2.75
C LEU A 290 17.38 -0.89 4.27
N VAL A 291 16.29 -1.31 4.93
CA VAL A 291 16.33 -1.67 6.37
C VAL A 291 17.25 -2.89 6.57
N PHE A 292 17.07 -3.94 5.78
CA PHE A 292 17.90 -5.16 5.86
C PHE A 292 19.37 -4.87 5.50
N ALA A 293 19.63 -4.10 4.45
CA ALA A 293 20.98 -3.67 4.08
C ALA A 293 21.65 -2.85 5.20
N CYS A 294 20.92 -1.90 5.81
CA CYS A 294 21.42 -1.12 6.94
C CYS A 294 21.74 -1.97 8.18
N ALA A 295 21.02 -3.08 8.44
CA ALA A 295 21.42 -4.04 9.47
C ALA A 295 22.71 -4.79 9.09
N GLY A 296 22.78 -5.30 7.85
CA GLY A 296 23.92 -6.06 7.34
C GLY A 296 25.22 -5.26 7.14
N ARG A 297 25.16 -3.92 7.09
CA ARG A 297 26.28 -3.04 6.72
C ARG A 297 27.57 -3.24 7.51
N PHE A 298 27.48 -3.65 8.78
CA PHE A 298 28.67 -3.88 9.61
C PHE A 298 29.39 -5.17 9.24
N ALA A 299 28.65 -6.21 8.85
CA ALA A 299 29.22 -7.43 8.29
C ALA A 299 29.86 -7.16 6.92
N LEU A 300 29.19 -6.37 6.07
CA LEU A 300 29.73 -5.93 4.78
C LEU A 300 31.04 -5.15 4.93
N ALA A 301 31.08 -4.17 5.84
CA ALA A 301 32.30 -3.40 6.10
C ALA A 301 33.45 -4.29 6.60
N ARG A 302 33.17 -5.30 7.43
CA ARG A 302 34.17 -6.27 7.88
C ARG A 302 34.64 -7.22 6.76
N LEU A 303 33.75 -7.57 5.82
CA LEU A 303 34.07 -8.40 4.65
C LEU A 303 34.98 -7.64 3.66
N LEU A 304 34.71 -6.34 3.46
CA LEU A 304 35.39 -5.52 2.45
C LEU A 304 36.66 -4.82 2.95
N ALA A 305 36.90 -4.74 4.27
CA ALA A 305 38.10 -4.08 4.82
C ALA A 305 39.43 -4.49 4.14
N PRO A 306 39.72 -5.78 3.83
CA PRO A 306 40.96 -6.17 3.15
C PRO A 306 41.11 -5.62 1.72
N LEU A 307 39.99 -5.26 1.06
CA LEU A 307 39.98 -4.66 -0.28
C LEU A 307 40.13 -3.12 -0.23
N GLU A 308 39.86 -2.50 0.92
CA GLU A 308 39.94 -1.04 1.12
C GLU A 308 41.28 -0.62 1.76
N GLU A 309 42.01 -1.53 2.43
CA GLU A 309 43.31 -1.29 3.06
C GLU A 309 44.53 -1.21 2.10
N GLY A 310 44.28 -1.06 0.80
CA GLY A 310 45.33 -0.69 -0.18
C GLY A 310 46.30 -1.80 -0.61
N VAL A 311 46.08 -3.05 -0.16
CA VAL A 311 46.78 -4.22 -0.71
C VAL A 311 46.43 -4.33 -2.21
N GLY A 312 47.43 -4.43 -3.09
CA GLY A 312 47.21 -4.38 -4.54
C GLY A 312 46.16 -5.39 -5.01
N ARG A 313 45.28 -5.00 -5.95
CA ARG A 313 44.09 -5.79 -6.38
C ARG A 313 44.36 -7.29 -6.56
N VAL A 314 45.48 -7.67 -7.18
CA VAL A 314 45.87 -9.08 -7.42
C VAL A 314 46.16 -9.81 -6.10
N GLU A 315 46.83 -9.15 -5.18
CA GLU A 315 47.24 -9.72 -3.89
C GLU A 315 46.06 -9.77 -2.90
N ALA A 316 45.15 -8.80 -2.96
CA ALA A 316 43.87 -8.86 -2.26
C ALA A 316 43.00 -10.02 -2.79
N ILE A 317 42.91 -10.22 -4.11
CA ILE A 317 42.21 -11.36 -4.73
C ILE A 317 42.88 -12.70 -4.36
N ARG A 318 44.21 -12.76 -4.27
CA ARG A 318 44.92 -13.94 -3.75
C ARG A 318 44.61 -14.21 -2.27
N SER A 319 44.54 -13.16 -1.44
CA SER A 319 44.23 -13.26 0.00
C SER A 319 42.82 -13.77 0.30
N LEU A 320 41.90 -13.68 -0.67
CA LEU A 320 40.57 -14.28 -0.57
C LEU A 320 40.65 -15.83 -0.60
N GLY A 321 41.61 -16.43 -1.30
CA GLY A 321 41.82 -17.88 -1.33
C GLY A 321 40.53 -18.67 -1.59
N LEU A 322 40.23 -19.64 -0.73
CA LEU A 322 38.98 -20.44 -0.76
C LEU A 322 37.69 -19.61 -0.68
N ARG A 323 37.74 -18.35 -0.22
CA ARG A 323 36.58 -17.45 -0.19
C ARG A 323 36.20 -16.95 -1.59
N GLY A 324 37.12 -16.92 -2.55
CA GLY A 324 36.82 -16.50 -3.93
C GLY A 324 35.78 -17.41 -4.61
N PRO A 325 36.03 -18.74 -4.71
CA PRO A 325 35.05 -19.70 -5.20
C PRO A 325 33.75 -19.72 -4.38
N ALA A 326 33.84 -19.59 -3.04
CA ALA A 326 32.66 -19.54 -2.18
C ALA A 326 31.80 -18.29 -2.43
N MET A 327 32.41 -17.12 -2.66
CA MET A 327 31.71 -15.88 -3.00
C MET A 327 31.10 -15.93 -4.42
N LEU A 328 31.78 -16.55 -5.39
CA LEU A 328 31.21 -16.81 -6.71
C LEU A 328 30.01 -17.77 -6.62
N GLY A 329 30.13 -18.88 -5.91
CA GLY A 329 29.03 -19.82 -5.66
C GLY A 329 27.84 -19.15 -4.96
N ALA A 330 28.10 -18.37 -3.89
CA ALA A 330 27.08 -17.59 -3.23
C ALA A 330 26.42 -16.57 -4.17
N SER A 331 27.20 -15.89 -5.02
CA SER A 331 26.66 -14.91 -5.99
C SER A 331 25.77 -15.59 -7.04
N LEU A 332 26.14 -16.78 -7.52
CA LEU A 332 25.32 -17.58 -8.43
C LEU A 332 24.01 -18.07 -7.76
N VAL A 333 24.07 -18.54 -6.51
CA VAL A 333 22.89 -18.93 -5.73
C VAL A 333 21.96 -17.72 -5.49
N LEU A 334 22.51 -16.56 -5.16
CA LEU A 334 21.74 -15.32 -5.01
C LEU A 334 21.09 -14.91 -6.33
N LEU A 335 21.82 -14.94 -7.46
CA LEU A 335 21.24 -14.67 -8.78
C LEU A 335 20.12 -15.66 -9.15
N ALA A 336 20.26 -16.94 -8.80
CA ALA A 336 19.20 -17.94 -9.00
C ALA A 336 17.96 -17.70 -8.12
N ALA A 337 18.11 -17.04 -6.97
CA ALA A 337 16.98 -16.66 -6.12
C ALA A 337 16.13 -15.51 -6.71
N LEU A 338 16.63 -14.77 -7.71
CA LEU A 338 15.87 -13.68 -8.35
C LEU A 338 14.62 -14.19 -9.09
N PRO A 339 14.69 -15.09 -10.10
CA PRO A 339 13.49 -15.62 -10.75
C PRO A 339 12.63 -16.43 -9.78
N LEU A 340 13.22 -17.21 -8.86
CA LEU A 340 12.48 -17.94 -7.83
C LEU A 340 11.64 -17.00 -6.93
N SER A 341 12.17 -15.82 -6.61
CA SER A 341 11.41 -14.79 -5.89
C SER A 341 10.24 -14.23 -6.70
N ALA A 342 10.38 -14.11 -8.03
CA ALA A 342 9.31 -13.66 -8.91
C ALA A 342 8.26 -14.76 -9.15
N GLU A 343 8.66 -16.03 -9.30
CA GLU A 343 7.75 -17.18 -9.36
C GLU A 343 6.86 -17.26 -8.11
N LEU A 344 7.36 -16.86 -6.94
CA LEU A 344 6.56 -16.77 -5.72
C LEU A 344 5.38 -15.80 -5.85
N SER A 345 5.34 -14.82 -6.77
CA SER A 345 4.11 -14.01 -6.97
C SER A 345 2.98 -14.82 -7.57
N LEU A 346 3.29 -15.77 -8.46
CA LEU A 346 2.29 -16.69 -9.05
C LEU A 346 1.67 -17.57 -7.96
N HIS A 347 2.40 -17.77 -6.86
CA HIS A 347 2.00 -18.52 -5.68
C HIS A 347 1.47 -17.67 -4.53
N SER A 348 1.68 -16.36 -4.58
CA SER A 348 1.32 -15.41 -3.53
C SER A 348 -0.12 -14.98 -3.72
N THR A 349 -0.98 -15.46 -2.84
CA THR A 349 -2.39 -15.13 -2.95
C THR A 349 -2.62 -13.68 -2.58
N ILE A 350 -3.24 -12.96 -3.51
CA ILE A 350 -3.72 -11.59 -3.32
C ILE A 350 -4.44 -11.54 -1.98
N PRO A 351 -4.07 -10.64 -1.04
CA PRO A 351 -4.82 -10.48 0.18
C PRO A 351 -6.27 -10.17 -0.19
N ALA A 352 -7.16 -11.11 0.13
CA ALA A 352 -8.58 -10.84 0.10
C ALA A 352 -8.85 -9.62 1.01
N PRO A 353 -9.83 -8.76 0.68
CA PRO A 353 -10.25 -7.73 1.61
C PRO A 353 -10.57 -8.39 2.96
N GLU A 354 -10.11 -7.75 4.03
CA GLU A 354 -10.30 -8.24 5.40
C GLU A 354 -11.77 -8.53 5.63
N LEU A 355 -12.08 -9.76 6.05
CA LEU A 355 -13.46 -10.14 6.34
C LEU A 355 -13.96 -9.29 7.52
N PRO A 356 -15.29 -9.03 7.64
CA PRO A 356 -15.83 -8.19 8.72
C PRO A 356 -15.55 -8.69 10.15
N ASP A 357 -15.02 -9.91 10.31
CA ASP A 357 -14.58 -10.52 11.57
C ASP A 357 -13.09 -10.31 11.89
N GLY A 358 -12.33 -9.64 11.02
CA GLY A 358 -10.89 -9.39 11.16
C GLY A 358 -9.98 -10.55 10.72
N THR A 359 -10.53 -11.62 10.12
CA THR A 359 -9.73 -12.74 9.64
C THR A 359 -9.14 -12.47 8.25
N ARG A 360 -7.91 -12.98 8.04
CA ARG A 360 -7.17 -12.87 6.78
C ARG A 360 -6.74 -14.27 6.32
N PRO A 361 -7.54 -14.99 5.50
CA PRO A 361 -7.17 -16.33 5.05
C PRO A 361 -5.95 -16.27 4.13
N THR A 362 -4.84 -16.85 4.58
CA THR A 362 -3.64 -17.06 3.77
C THR A 362 -3.77 -18.36 2.99
N LEU A 363 -3.92 -18.24 1.67
CA LEU A 363 -3.82 -19.37 0.75
C LEU A 363 -2.34 -19.52 0.34
N ALA A 364 -1.85 -20.73 0.16
CA ALA A 364 -0.45 -20.98 -0.22
C ALA A 364 -0.39 -21.98 -1.36
N LEU A 365 -0.08 -21.51 -2.57
CA LEU A 365 0.09 -22.37 -3.75
C LEU A 365 1.40 -23.17 -3.62
N VAL A 366 1.38 -24.44 -4.03
CA VAL A 366 2.59 -25.27 -4.17
C VAL A 366 2.49 -26.05 -5.49
N ILE A 367 3.33 -25.71 -6.47
CA ILE A 367 3.38 -26.39 -7.76
C ILE A 367 4.43 -27.51 -7.71
N GLY A 368 4.03 -28.73 -8.09
CA GLY A 368 4.92 -29.88 -8.27
C GLY A 368 5.30 -30.12 -9.74
N PRO A 369 6.28 -30.99 -10.04
CA PRO A 369 6.87 -31.10 -11.39
C PRO A 369 5.95 -31.60 -12.50
N ASN A 370 4.78 -32.15 -12.16
CA ASN A 370 3.89 -32.81 -13.10
C ASN A 370 2.54 -32.07 -13.20
N THR A 371 2.43 -31.13 -14.14
CA THR A 371 1.19 -30.71 -14.83
C THR A 371 -0.14 -30.80 -14.06
N VAL A 372 -0.22 -30.24 -12.86
CA VAL A 372 -1.51 -30.00 -12.18
C VAL A 372 -1.93 -28.55 -12.43
N ASP A 373 -3.02 -28.40 -13.17
CA ASP A 373 -3.73 -27.13 -13.34
C ASP A 373 -4.08 -26.52 -11.97
N VAL A 374 -3.84 -25.22 -11.82
CA VAL A 374 -4.17 -24.39 -10.65
C VAL A 374 -5.61 -24.64 -10.17
N GLY A 375 -6.56 -24.81 -11.10
CA GLY A 375 -7.95 -25.14 -10.78
C GLY A 375 -8.13 -26.50 -10.11
N THR A 376 -7.35 -27.51 -10.50
CA THR A 376 -7.44 -28.87 -9.93
C THR A 376 -6.73 -28.96 -8.57
N TRP A 377 -5.62 -28.22 -8.40
CA TRP A 377 -4.94 -28.11 -7.11
C TRP A 377 -5.81 -27.41 -6.06
N ALA A 378 -6.43 -26.28 -6.41
CA ALA A 378 -7.25 -25.49 -5.49
C ALA A 378 -8.44 -26.30 -4.94
N VAL A 379 -9.09 -27.08 -5.80
CA VAL A 379 -10.20 -27.99 -5.41
C VAL A 379 -9.72 -29.11 -4.48
N ASN A 380 -8.59 -29.75 -4.78
CA ASN A 380 -8.11 -30.88 -3.98
C ASN A 380 -7.50 -30.46 -2.62
N ALA A 381 -6.79 -29.33 -2.57
CA ALA A 381 -6.22 -28.79 -1.33
C ALA A 381 -7.33 -28.29 -0.38
N ALA A 382 -8.35 -27.60 -0.91
CA ALA A 382 -9.54 -27.23 -0.15
C ALA A 382 -10.31 -28.47 0.34
N GLY A 383 -10.42 -29.51 -0.49
CA GLY A 383 -11.10 -30.77 -0.14
C GLY A 383 -10.44 -31.57 0.99
N GLN A 384 -9.11 -31.52 1.16
CA GLN A 384 -8.41 -32.22 2.24
C GLN A 384 -8.21 -31.40 3.52
N ALA A 385 -8.40 -30.08 3.48
CA ALA A 385 -8.35 -29.23 4.66
C ALA A 385 -9.65 -29.25 5.50
N LEU A 386 -10.73 -29.85 4.97
CA LEU A 386 -12.02 -29.99 5.63
C LEU A 386 -12.08 -31.28 6.47
N PRO A 387 -12.60 -31.24 7.71
CA PRO A 387 -12.91 -32.45 8.46
C PRO A 387 -14.02 -33.25 7.74
N PRO A 388 -14.03 -34.59 7.82
CA PRO A 388 -15.04 -35.39 7.15
C PRO A 388 -16.44 -35.05 7.68
N PRO A 389 -17.44 -34.81 6.80
CA PRO A 389 -18.78 -34.38 7.22
C PRO A 389 -19.54 -35.56 7.84
N GLY A 390 -19.46 -35.67 9.18
CA GLY A 390 -20.22 -36.60 9.98
C GLY A 390 -21.32 -35.90 10.78
N GLY A 391 -22.52 -36.47 10.76
CA GLY A 391 -23.53 -36.22 11.81
C GLY A 391 -24.67 -35.28 11.43
N THR A 392 -25.70 -35.84 10.80
CA THR A 392 -27.04 -35.25 10.71
C THR A 392 -27.60 -34.82 12.07
N THR A 393 -28.08 -33.59 12.19
CA THR A 393 -29.17 -33.23 13.13
C THR A 393 -30.22 -32.37 12.40
N PRO A 394 -31.53 -32.58 12.59
CA PRO A 394 -32.54 -31.81 11.88
C PRO A 394 -32.84 -30.49 12.61
N ALA A 395 -32.52 -29.36 11.99
CA ALA A 395 -33.04 -28.06 12.40
C ALA A 395 -34.44 -27.83 11.80
N PRO A 396 -35.41 -27.26 12.54
CA PRO A 396 -36.77 -27.05 12.06
C PRO A 396 -36.84 -25.87 11.07
N ALA A 397 -36.62 -26.14 9.79
CA ALA A 397 -36.73 -25.15 8.73
C ALA A 397 -38.21 -24.95 8.30
N SER A 398 -38.83 -23.86 8.76
CA SER A 398 -39.97 -23.27 8.05
C SER A 398 -39.43 -22.57 6.79
N SER A 399 -39.43 -23.28 5.66
CA SER A 399 -38.92 -22.76 4.39
C SER A 399 -39.76 -21.59 3.89
N ARG A 400 -39.29 -20.36 4.13
CA ARG A 400 -39.85 -19.16 3.50
C ARG A 400 -39.55 -19.21 1.99
N VAL A 401 -40.59 -19.18 1.17
CA VAL A 401 -40.44 -19.14 -0.30
C VAL A 401 -40.35 -17.70 -0.76
N TRP A 402 -39.19 -17.32 -1.32
CA TRP A 402 -38.93 -15.97 -1.81
C TRP A 402 -39.32 -15.84 -3.29
N LEU A 403 -40.24 -14.91 -3.59
CA LEU A 403 -40.62 -14.56 -4.95
C LEU A 403 -39.72 -13.44 -5.47
N LEU A 404 -38.74 -13.80 -6.30
CA LEU A 404 -37.86 -12.83 -6.95
C LEU A 404 -38.59 -12.09 -8.09
N PRO A 405 -38.41 -10.77 -8.25
CA PRO A 405 -38.85 -10.06 -9.45
C PRO A 405 -38.08 -10.54 -10.67
N SER A 406 -38.57 -10.21 -11.87
CA SER A 406 -37.86 -10.53 -13.11
C SER A 406 -36.48 -9.87 -13.13
N ILE A 407 -35.43 -10.68 -13.32
CA ILE A 407 -34.04 -10.23 -13.41
C ILE A 407 -33.67 -10.22 -14.90
N PRO A 408 -33.40 -9.04 -15.51
CA PRO A 408 -32.97 -8.97 -16.90
C PRO A 408 -31.58 -9.63 -17.06
N ARG A 409 -31.20 -9.93 -18.31
CA ARG A 409 -29.90 -10.56 -18.60
C ARG A 409 -28.77 -9.70 -18.05
N VAL A 410 -27.98 -10.28 -17.14
CA VAL A 410 -26.85 -9.59 -16.50
C VAL A 410 -25.78 -9.26 -17.55
N THR A 411 -25.45 -7.98 -17.68
CA THR A 411 -24.32 -7.55 -18.51
C THR A 411 -23.01 -7.78 -17.75
N LEU A 412 -22.05 -8.43 -18.41
CA LEU A 412 -20.70 -8.66 -17.91
C LEU A 412 -19.70 -7.89 -18.79
N PRO A 413 -19.24 -6.70 -18.36
CA PRO A 413 -18.22 -5.92 -19.06
C PRO A 413 -16.86 -6.62 -19.19
N GLN A 414 -16.16 -6.38 -20.31
CA GLN A 414 -14.87 -7.01 -20.60
C GLN A 414 -13.75 -6.64 -19.60
N ASN A 415 -13.78 -5.43 -19.03
CA ASN A 415 -12.81 -5.01 -18.02
C ASN A 415 -12.92 -5.83 -16.72
N ILE A 416 -14.08 -6.43 -16.43
CA ILE A 416 -14.26 -7.31 -15.27
C ILE A 416 -13.66 -8.68 -15.54
N THR A 417 -13.91 -9.27 -16.72
CA THR A 417 -13.27 -10.54 -17.11
C THR A 417 -11.76 -10.43 -17.34
N ALA A 418 -11.26 -9.23 -17.65
CA ALA A 418 -9.83 -8.93 -17.73
C ALA A 418 -9.19 -8.64 -16.36
N PHE A 419 -9.99 -8.27 -15.36
CA PHE A 419 -9.56 -8.08 -13.97
C PHE A 419 -9.58 -9.40 -13.18
N ASP A 420 -10.64 -10.20 -13.32
CA ASP A 420 -10.78 -11.53 -12.73
C ASP A 420 -11.47 -12.46 -13.75
N SER A 421 -10.68 -13.36 -14.34
CA SER A 421 -11.14 -14.35 -15.33
C SER A 421 -12.04 -15.44 -14.73
N SER A 422 -12.12 -15.57 -13.40
CA SER A 422 -13.06 -16.47 -12.72
C SER A 422 -14.50 -15.95 -12.75
N ILE A 423 -14.72 -14.67 -13.05
CA ILE A 423 -16.05 -14.06 -13.14
C ILE A 423 -16.70 -14.43 -14.48
N THR A 424 -17.24 -15.63 -14.53
CA THR A 424 -18.03 -16.11 -15.66
C THR A 424 -19.43 -15.48 -15.71
N GLN A 425 -20.09 -15.54 -16.87
CA GLN A 425 -21.50 -15.15 -17.02
C GLN A 425 -22.43 -15.89 -16.03
N ALA A 426 -22.09 -17.13 -15.66
CA ALA A 426 -22.83 -17.90 -14.66
C ALA A 426 -22.66 -17.32 -13.25
N LYS A 427 -21.42 -17.02 -12.83
CA LYS A 427 -21.11 -16.36 -11.55
C LYS A 427 -21.75 -14.97 -11.45
N ALA A 428 -21.67 -14.18 -12.53
CA ALA A 428 -22.37 -12.90 -12.66
C ALA A 428 -23.90 -13.02 -12.50
N THR A 429 -24.51 -14.07 -13.07
CA THR A 429 -25.96 -14.32 -12.96
C THR A 429 -26.35 -14.81 -11.56
N ALA A 430 -25.48 -15.57 -10.89
CA ALA A 430 -25.66 -15.99 -9.51
C ALA A 430 -25.62 -14.79 -8.55
N TRP A 431 -24.57 -13.95 -8.64
CA TRP A 431 -24.44 -12.73 -7.84
C TRP A 431 -25.62 -11.77 -8.00
N ALA A 432 -26.12 -11.57 -9.22
CA ALA A 432 -27.33 -10.78 -9.46
C ALA A 432 -28.58 -11.36 -8.77
N ARG A 433 -28.73 -12.70 -8.77
CA ARG A 433 -29.83 -13.36 -8.05
C ARG A 433 -29.70 -13.20 -6.54
N THR A 434 -28.48 -13.27 -6.00
CA THR A 434 -28.21 -13.05 -4.57
C THR A 434 -28.60 -11.65 -4.14
N VAL A 435 -28.06 -10.60 -4.78
CA VAL A 435 -28.40 -9.20 -4.43
C VAL A 435 -29.90 -8.94 -4.52
N VAL A 436 -30.58 -9.51 -5.52
CA VAL A 436 -32.04 -9.37 -5.65
C VAL A 436 -32.79 -10.13 -4.55
N LEU A 437 -32.30 -11.32 -4.13
CA LEU A 437 -32.84 -12.06 -2.99
C LEU A 437 -32.69 -11.28 -1.68
N ASP A 438 -31.51 -10.73 -1.43
CA ASP A 438 -31.19 -9.94 -0.24
C ASP A 438 -32.07 -8.69 -0.12
N LEU A 439 -32.36 -8.04 -1.24
CA LEU A 439 -33.31 -6.92 -1.31
C LEU A 439 -34.77 -7.36 -1.10
N MET A 440 -35.14 -8.62 -1.40
CA MET A 440 -36.46 -9.16 -1.01
C MET A 440 -36.50 -9.45 0.49
N ILE A 441 -35.39 -9.93 1.07
CA ILE A 441 -35.25 -10.14 2.52
C ILE A 441 -35.36 -8.80 3.26
N GLU A 442 -34.71 -7.73 2.79
CA GLU A 442 -34.88 -6.37 3.34
C GLU A 442 -36.33 -5.91 3.31
N SER A 443 -37.02 -6.08 2.17
CA SER A 443 -38.42 -5.67 2.04
C SER A 443 -39.34 -6.39 3.02
N GLU A 444 -39.14 -7.70 3.20
CA GLU A 444 -39.94 -8.49 4.14
C GLU A 444 -39.59 -8.21 5.59
N ALA A 445 -38.31 -8.05 5.92
CA ALA A 445 -37.83 -7.59 7.23
C ALA A 445 -38.46 -6.23 7.59
N ARG A 446 -38.51 -5.32 6.62
CA ARG A 446 -39.13 -4.00 6.74
C ARG A 446 -40.64 -4.05 6.89
N ARG A 447 -41.32 -4.89 6.10
CA ARG A 447 -42.77 -5.11 6.22
C ARG A 447 -43.16 -5.71 7.58
N ALA A 448 -42.33 -6.60 8.11
CA ALA A 448 -42.53 -7.32 9.37
C ALA A 448 -41.98 -6.58 10.61
N HIS A 449 -41.29 -5.45 10.44
CA HIS A 449 -40.53 -4.76 11.50
C HIS A 449 -39.48 -5.65 12.20
N ASP A 450 -38.96 -6.66 11.48
CA ASP A 450 -38.06 -7.68 12.00
C ASP A 450 -36.59 -7.36 11.68
N LEU A 451 -35.90 -6.78 12.66
CA LEU A 451 -34.47 -6.47 12.55
C LEU A 451 -33.57 -7.71 12.50
N THR A 452 -34.05 -8.88 12.95
CA THR A 452 -33.29 -10.14 12.88
C THR A 452 -33.39 -10.79 11.50
N LEU A 453 -34.52 -10.63 10.82
CA LEU A 453 -34.66 -11.07 9.42
C LEU A 453 -33.74 -10.28 8.48
N ALA A 454 -33.48 -9.01 8.77
CA ALA A 454 -32.55 -8.18 7.98
C ALA A 454 -31.11 -8.75 7.95
N THR A 455 -30.66 -9.44 9.00
CA THR A 455 -29.32 -10.04 9.05
C THR A 455 -29.15 -11.27 8.15
N LEU A 456 -30.23 -11.78 7.55
CA LEU A 456 -30.15 -12.85 6.54
C LEU A 456 -29.84 -12.32 5.14
N GLY A 457 -30.13 -11.04 4.86
CA GLY A 457 -29.89 -10.42 3.55
C GLY A 457 -28.70 -9.47 3.53
N ALA A 458 -28.24 -8.96 4.69
CA ALA A 458 -27.05 -8.13 4.73
C ALA A 458 -26.23 -8.27 6.01
N THR A 459 -24.96 -7.90 5.90
CA THR A 459 -24.00 -7.73 7.00
C THR A 459 -23.31 -6.37 6.90
N GLY A 460 -22.41 -6.02 7.83
CA GLY A 460 -21.56 -4.83 7.72
C GLY A 460 -22.31 -3.50 7.54
N ASP A 461 -21.83 -2.67 6.62
CA ASP A 461 -22.41 -1.36 6.31
C ASP A 461 -23.80 -1.49 5.65
N GLY A 462 -24.00 -2.52 4.82
CA GLY A 462 -25.27 -2.82 4.15
C GLY A 462 -26.39 -3.17 5.15
N LEU A 463 -26.06 -3.91 6.22
CA LEU A 463 -26.99 -4.18 7.31
C LEU A 463 -27.37 -2.90 8.09
N THR A 464 -26.45 -1.94 8.18
CA THR A 464 -26.75 -0.65 8.80
C THR A 464 -27.81 0.09 7.99
N GLU A 465 -27.66 0.15 6.66
CA GLU A 465 -28.69 0.73 5.78
C GLU A 465 -30.05 0.02 5.92
N PHE A 466 -30.05 -1.32 5.90
CA PHE A 466 -31.28 -2.11 6.04
C PHE A 466 -31.95 -1.84 7.40
N THR A 467 -31.21 -1.88 8.50
CA THR A 467 -31.80 -1.72 9.83
C THR A 467 -32.24 -0.28 10.12
N ASP A 468 -31.60 0.74 9.55
CA ASP A 468 -31.95 2.14 9.80
C ASP A 468 -33.30 2.53 9.18
N VAL A 469 -33.61 2.07 7.97
CA VAL A 469 -34.94 2.31 7.37
C VAL A 469 -36.04 1.57 8.13
N ILE A 470 -35.75 0.40 8.69
CA ILE A 470 -36.71 -0.36 9.52
C ILE A 470 -36.95 0.35 10.86
N LYS A 471 -35.89 0.82 11.54
CA LYS A 471 -35.99 1.63 12.78
C LYS A 471 -36.80 2.91 12.55
N GLN A 472 -36.62 3.56 11.40
CA GLN A 472 -37.38 4.77 11.03
C GLN A 472 -38.87 4.47 10.87
N ASP A 473 -39.22 3.39 10.17
CA ASP A 473 -40.62 2.98 9.96
C ASP A 473 -41.30 2.61 11.29
N ILE A 474 -40.64 1.81 12.13
CA ILE A 474 -41.10 1.46 13.49
C ILE A 474 -41.39 2.73 14.31
N LYS A 475 -40.43 3.67 14.36
CA LYS A 475 -40.57 4.95 15.08
C LYS A 475 -41.74 5.79 14.54
N SER A 476 -42.09 5.64 13.26
CA SER A 476 -43.20 6.36 12.64
C SER A 476 -44.57 5.66 12.77
N GLY A 477 -44.61 4.44 13.31
CA GLY A 477 -45.83 3.63 13.45
C GLY A 477 -46.42 3.15 12.12
N LYS A 478 -45.59 2.99 11.08
CA LYS A 478 -46.04 2.65 9.71
C LYS A 478 -45.45 1.34 9.24
N SER A 479 -46.24 0.55 8.50
CA SER A 479 -45.75 -0.62 7.77
C SER A 479 -45.48 -0.21 6.33
N VAL A 480 -44.25 -0.41 5.85
CA VAL A 480 -43.88 -0.11 4.45
C VAL A 480 -43.56 -1.41 3.74
N GLN A 481 -44.29 -1.68 2.66
CA GLN A 481 -43.99 -2.76 1.72
C GLN A 481 -43.22 -2.17 0.54
N LYS A 482 -42.09 -2.80 0.19
CA LYS A 482 -41.17 -2.31 -0.86
C LYS A 482 -41.08 -3.35 -1.99
N THR A 483 -41.35 -2.95 -3.22
CA THR A 483 -41.28 -3.85 -4.38
C THR A 483 -40.32 -3.28 -5.40
N TYR A 484 -39.58 -4.15 -6.08
CA TYR A 484 -38.57 -3.77 -7.05
C TYR A 484 -38.92 -4.30 -8.44
N THR A 485 -38.59 -3.53 -9.46
CA THR A 485 -38.57 -3.97 -10.87
C THR A 485 -37.25 -3.50 -11.46
N PHE A 486 -36.55 -4.35 -12.22
CA PHE A 486 -35.22 -4.04 -12.76
C PHE A 486 -35.26 -4.02 -14.29
N ASP A 487 -34.77 -2.92 -14.90
CA ASP A 487 -34.61 -2.81 -16.36
C ASP A 487 -33.18 -3.18 -16.81
N ARG A 488 -32.19 -3.00 -15.94
CA ARG A 488 -30.79 -3.33 -16.22
C ARG A 488 -30.08 -3.85 -14.97
N VAL A 489 -29.35 -4.94 -15.15
CA VAL A 489 -28.42 -5.48 -14.15
C VAL A 489 -27.07 -5.69 -14.82
N GLN A 490 -26.00 -5.22 -14.19
CA GLN A 490 -24.64 -5.39 -14.69
C GLN A 490 -23.67 -5.57 -13.54
N LEU A 491 -22.55 -6.24 -13.78
CA LEU A 491 -21.41 -6.15 -12.86
C LEU A 491 -20.63 -4.86 -13.18
N THR A 492 -20.05 -4.27 -12.15
CA THR A 492 -19.30 -3.02 -12.24
C THR A 492 -18.04 -3.11 -11.37
N LEU A 493 -16.91 -2.61 -11.89
CA LEU A 493 -15.64 -2.54 -11.18
C LEU A 493 -15.48 -1.16 -10.53
N PHE A 494 -15.15 -1.15 -9.24
CA PHE A 494 -15.06 0.05 -8.41
C PHE A 494 -13.69 0.18 -7.75
N LEU A 495 -13.27 1.43 -7.55
CA LEU A 495 -12.15 1.77 -6.69
C LEU A 495 -12.62 1.81 -5.22
N PRO A 496 -11.87 1.25 -4.25
CA PRO A 496 -12.24 1.37 -2.85
C PRO A 496 -12.27 2.83 -2.40
N LYS A 497 -13.34 3.26 -1.69
CA LYS A 497 -13.64 4.68 -1.39
C LYS A 497 -12.49 5.47 -0.76
N LEU A 498 -11.62 4.78 -0.02
CA LEU A 498 -10.57 5.39 0.78
C LEU A 498 -9.16 4.91 0.40
N SER A 499 -8.94 3.62 0.12
CA SER A 499 -7.63 3.07 -0.23
C SER A 499 -7.56 2.81 -1.74
N THR A 500 -6.80 3.62 -2.48
CA THR A 500 -6.67 3.46 -3.93
C THR A 500 -5.70 2.35 -4.30
N GLN A 501 -4.74 2.01 -3.41
CA GLN A 501 -3.78 0.92 -3.61
C GLN A 501 -4.25 -0.45 -3.07
N ALA A 502 -5.44 -0.52 -2.47
CA ALA A 502 -6.09 -1.79 -2.17
C ALA A 502 -6.68 -2.44 -3.42
N SER A 503 -6.94 -3.75 -3.35
CA SER A 503 -7.59 -4.52 -4.41
C SER A 503 -8.93 -3.88 -4.84
N ARG A 504 -9.19 -3.86 -6.15
CA ARG A 504 -10.45 -3.30 -6.70
C ARG A 504 -11.64 -4.16 -6.29
N LEU A 505 -12.80 -3.52 -6.23
CA LEU A 505 -14.05 -4.14 -5.76
C LEU A 505 -14.94 -4.42 -6.96
N VAL A 506 -15.49 -5.64 -7.07
CA VAL A 506 -16.55 -5.95 -8.03
C VAL A 506 -17.88 -5.89 -7.30
N GLY A 507 -18.83 -5.14 -7.86
CA GLY A 507 -20.20 -5.07 -7.34
C GLY A 507 -21.24 -5.36 -8.42
N VAL A 508 -22.46 -5.65 -7.99
CA VAL A 508 -23.63 -5.75 -8.88
C VAL A 508 -24.35 -4.41 -8.87
N SER A 509 -24.41 -3.75 -10.03
CA SER A 509 -25.21 -2.54 -10.25
C SER A 509 -26.60 -2.90 -10.76
N LEU A 510 -27.61 -2.44 -10.03
CA LEU A 510 -29.03 -2.65 -10.30
C LEU A 510 -29.67 -1.30 -10.67
N HIS A 511 -30.29 -1.25 -11.85
CA HIS A 511 -31.14 -0.14 -12.28
C HIS A 511 -32.58 -0.63 -12.46
N GLY A 512 -33.53 0.23 -12.10
CA GLY A 512 -34.94 -0.13 -12.08
C GLY A 512 -35.83 0.95 -11.50
N THR A 513 -36.95 0.51 -10.92
CA THR A 513 -37.78 1.32 -10.03
C THR A 513 -38.06 0.56 -8.75
N THR A 514 -38.23 1.30 -7.65
CA THR A 514 -38.75 0.80 -6.39
C THR A 514 -40.11 1.42 -6.12
N THR A 515 -41.08 0.61 -5.71
CA THR A 515 -42.42 1.05 -5.31
C THR A 515 -42.61 0.82 -3.83
N LEU A 516 -42.89 1.90 -3.09
CA LEU A 516 -43.13 1.91 -1.65
C LEU A 516 -44.64 2.06 -1.41
N ILE A 517 -45.24 1.09 -0.75
CA ILE A 517 -46.63 1.13 -0.29
C ILE A 517 -46.63 1.25 1.24
N THR A 518 -47.00 2.42 1.73
CA THR A 518 -47.07 2.73 3.16
C THR A 518 -48.48 2.48 3.69
N ARG A 519 -48.58 1.76 4.80
CA ARG A 519 -49.84 1.42 5.48
C ARG A 519 -49.83 1.88 6.94
N ASP A 520 -51.01 2.18 7.46
CA ASP A 520 -51.22 2.33 8.90
C ASP A 520 -51.33 0.98 9.62
N ALA A 521 -51.47 1.02 10.95
CA ALA A 521 -51.64 -0.18 11.79
C ALA A 521 -52.95 -0.96 11.52
N ALA A 522 -53.93 -0.37 10.81
CA ALA A 522 -55.13 -1.04 10.35
C ALA A 522 -54.98 -1.64 8.94
N GLY A 523 -53.79 -1.53 8.33
CA GLY A 523 -53.48 -2.05 6.99
C GLY A 523 -53.95 -1.16 5.83
N LYS A 524 -54.57 0.00 6.12
CA LYS A 524 -55.05 0.93 5.09
C LYS A 524 -53.87 1.63 4.43
N ILE A 525 -53.88 1.70 3.10
CA ILE A 525 -52.85 2.39 2.32
C ILE A 525 -52.93 3.89 2.59
N LEU A 526 -51.84 4.46 3.10
CA LEU A 526 -51.66 5.90 3.33
C LEU A 526 -51.03 6.58 2.12
N SER A 527 -50.09 5.90 1.45
CA SER A 527 -49.42 6.40 0.25
C SER A 527 -48.83 5.25 -0.56
N GLN A 528 -48.81 5.44 -1.88
CA GLN A 528 -48.04 4.61 -2.81
C GLN A 528 -47.17 5.54 -3.66
N GLN A 529 -45.87 5.26 -3.73
CA GLN A 529 -44.91 6.03 -4.51
C GLN A 529 -43.99 5.10 -5.27
N THR A 530 -43.78 5.37 -6.56
CA THR A 530 -42.77 4.70 -7.39
C THR A 530 -41.65 5.69 -7.69
N GLN A 531 -40.41 5.26 -7.46
CA GLN A 531 -39.21 6.10 -7.59
C GLN A 531 -38.15 5.33 -8.40
N PRO A 532 -37.27 6.01 -9.15
CA PRO A 532 -36.15 5.34 -9.82
C PRO A 532 -35.24 4.68 -8.78
N TYR A 533 -34.73 3.50 -9.12
CA TYR A 533 -33.77 2.76 -8.32
C TYR A 533 -32.46 2.62 -9.12
N GLY A 534 -31.35 2.98 -8.50
CA GLY A 534 -30.02 2.88 -9.06
C GLY A 534 -29.04 2.70 -7.92
N LYS A 535 -28.67 1.46 -7.62
CA LYS A 535 -27.71 1.13 -6.55
C LYS A 535 -26.74 0.05 -6.98
N SER A 536 -25.56 0.06 -6.38
CA SER A 536 -24.52 -0.94 -6.60
C SER A 536 -24.15 -1.60 -5.28
N TRP A 537 -24.02 -2.92 -5.26
CA TRP A 537 -23.83 -3.67 -4.02
C TRP A 537 -22.60 -4.59 -4.09
N GLY A 538 -21.82 -4.61 -3.01
CA GLY A 538 -20.76 -5.59 -2.77
C GLY A 538 -21.28 -6.81 -2.00
N LEU A 539 -20.85 -7.99 -2.42
CA LEU A 539 -21.19 -9.28 -1.81
C LEU A 539 -19.98 -9.87 -1.06
N GLY A 540 -20.22 -10.73 -0.09
CA GLY A 540 -19.18 -11.62 0.45
C GLY A 540 -19.72 -12.67 1.43
N GLY A 541 -19.09 -13.83 1.41
CA GLY A 541 -19.51 -15.02 2.15
C GLY A 541 -18.69 -16.25 1.75
N SER A 542 -19.05 -17.41 2.31
CA SER A 542 -18.37 -18.69 2.08
C SER A 542 -19.37 -19.77 1.62
N SER A 543 -19.06 -20.39 0.48
CA SER A 543 -19.50 -21.67 -0.13
C SER A 543 -20.89 -22.29 0.11
N ASP A 544 -21.54 -22.15 1.26
CA ASP A 544 -22.76 -22.90 1.65
C ASP A 544 -24.04 -22.04 1.74
N ASN A 545 -23.96 -20.75 1.43
CA ASN A 545 -25.13 -19.88 1.23
C ASN A 545 -24.79 -18.85 0.13
N PRO A 546 -25.77 -18.26 -0.60
CA PRO A 546 -25.46 -17.17 -1.51
C PRO A 546 -24.98 -15.96 -0.70
N ASP A 547 -23.76 -15.49 -1.00
CA ASP A 547 -23.03 -14.42 -0.30
C ASP A 547 -23.88 -13.16 -0.06
N PRO A 548 -24.25 -12.78 1.18
CA PRO A 548 -25.12 -11.63 1.41
C PRO A 548 -24.47 -10.29 1.04
N ILE A 549 -25.31 -9.26 0.87
CA ILE A 549 -24.86 -7.86 0.72
C ILE A 549 -24.02 -7.45 1.94
N ILE A 550 -22.80 -6.95 1.70
CA ILE A 550 -21.93 -6.41 2.77
C ILE A 550 -21.91 -4.88 2.73
N ASN A 551 -21.74 -4.28 1.55
CA ASN A 551 -21.49 -2.84 1.41
C ASN A 551 -22.30 -2.21 0.26
N ASP A 552 -22.77 -0.97 0.45
CA ASP A 552 -23.26 -0.13 -0.64
C ASP A 552 -22.06 0.49 -1.40
N TYR A 553 -22.00 0.23 -2.70
CA TYR A 553 -20.99 0.73 -3.64
C TYR A 553 -21.50 1.89 -4.52
N SER A 554 -22.74 2.36 -4.32
CA SER A 554 -23.37 3.40 -5.16
C SER A 554 -22.59 4.73 -5.19
N ASP A 555 -21.86 5.03 -4.13
CA ASP A 555 -21.00 6.22 -3.97
C ASP A 555 -19.55 6.02 -4.48
N LEU A 556 -19.18 4.84 -4.98
CA LEU A 556 -17.80 4.55 -5.37
C LEU A 556 -17.48 5.05 -6.77
N ALA A 557 -16.22 5.46 -6.97
CA ALA A 557 -15.71 5.75 -8.30
C ALA A 557 -15.56 4.45 -9.10
N LEU A 558 -15.94 4.52 -10.38
CA LEU A 558 -15.70 3.45 -11.36
C LEU A 558 -14.19 3.30 -11.62
N ALA A 559 -13.74 2.07 -11.87
CA ALA A 559 -12.35 1.71 -12.17
C ALA A 559 -12.09 1.49 -13.67
#